data_AF-A0A7I9XX93-F1
#
_entry.id   AF-A0A7I9XX93-F1
#
_cell.length_a   1.000
_cell.length_b   1.000
_cell.length_c   1.000
_cell.angle_alpha   90.00
_cell.angle_beta   90.00
_cell.angle_gamma   90.00
#
_symmetry.space_group_name_H-M   'P 1'
#
loop_
_entity.id
_entity.type
_entity.pdbx_description
1 polymer ?
#
loop_
_entity_poly.entity_id
_entity_poly.type
_entity_poly.pdbx_seq_one_letter_code
_entity_poly.pdbx_strand_id
1 'polypeptide(L)'
;MCAPGTSRNATARSSSHTHIEFALQNGVDLQMLEHQYPGVGDPDSVGAWVESAQNLTYYCRWHHRGPGGVHCASSADFEGEHFVRGLIS
;
A
#
# COMPACT_ATOMS: atom_id res chain seq x y z
N MET A 1 -6.88 -5.54 -7.62
CA MET A 1 -7.21 -5.04 -8.98
C MET A 1 -8.70 -4.74 -9.03
N CYS A 2 -9.11 -3.58 -9.53
CA CYS A 2 -10.53 -3.21 -9.57
C CYS A 2 -11.23 -4.19 -10.53
N ALA A 3 -12.16 -5.00 -9.99
CA ALA A 3 -12.91 -5.96 -10.79
C ALA A 3 -13.69 -5.20 -11.88
N PRO A 4 -13.78 -5.74 -13.10
CA PRO A 4 -14.52 -5.08 -14.16
C PRO A 4 -16.01 -5.09 -13.78
N GLY A 5 -16.57 -3.93 -13.43
CA GLY A 5 -18.03 -3.77 -13.30
C GLY A 5 -18.53 -2.82 -12.21
N THR A 6 -17.77 -2.51 -11.15
CA THR A 6 -18.22 -1.59 -10.10
C THR A 6 -17.77 -0.16 -10.36
N SER A 7 -18.51 0.47 -11.29
CA SER A 7 -18.44 1.91 -11.59
C SER A 7 -18.86 2.75 -10.39
N ARG A 8 -17.92 3.49 -9.79
CA ARG A 8 -18.18 4.87 -9.30
C ARG A 8 -17.06 5.90 -9.52
N ASN A 9 -15.83 5.55 -9.95
CA ASN A 9 -14.86 6.53 -10.48
C ASN A 9 -13.58 5.86 -11.02
N ALA A 10 -13.65 5.28 -12.22
CA ALA A 10 -12.54 4.56 -12.86
C ALA A 10 -11.48 5.46 -13.55
N THR A 11 -11.61 6.80 -13.50
CA THR A 11 -10.78 7.71 -14.31
C THR A 11 -9.52 8.22 -13.62
N ALA A 12 -9.43 8.11 -12.30
CA ALA A 12 -8.25 8.55 -11.56
C ALA A 12 -7.45 7.37 -11.02
N ARG A 13 -6.17 7.40 -11.38
CA ARG A 13 -5.20 6.32 -11.32
C ARG A 13 -4.04 6.77 -10.45
N SER A 14 -3.61 5.96 -9.49
CA SER A 14 -2.57 6.36 -8.54
C SER A 14 -1.86 5.13 -7.96
N SER A 15 -0.55 5.26 -7.81
CA SER A 15 0.35 4.19 -7.34
C SER A 15 0.62 4.34 -5.84
N SER A 16 0.73 3.21 -5.14
CA SER A 16 1.16 3.13 -3.74
C SER A 16 2.46 2.34 -3.69
N HIS A 17 3.43 2.80 -2.90
CA HIS A 17 4.56 1.94 -2.52
C HIS A 17 4.02 0.87 -1.57
N THR A 18 4.26 -0.38 -1.90
CA THR A 18 3.42 -1.47 -1.36
C THR A 18 3.82 -1.87 0.06
N HIS A 19 5.10 -1.71 0.44
CA HIS A 19 5.63 -2.27 1.70
C HIS A 19 6.67 -1.43 2.44
N ILE A 20 7.50 -0.65 1.75
CA ILE A 20 8.72 -0.08 2.36
C ILE A 20 8.59 1.38 2.81
N GLU A 21 7.56 2.11 2.35
CA GLU A 21 7.27 3.45 2.88
C GLU A 21 7.04 3.45 4.39
N PHE A 22 6.37 2.40 4.92
CA PHE A 22 6.20 2.23 6.37
C PHE A 22 7.53 1.97 7.08
N ALA A 23 8.40 1.13 6.50
CA ALA A 23 9.69 0.80 7.08
C ALA A 23 10.64 2.02 7.14
N LEU A 24 10.71 2.79 6.06
CA LEU A 24 11.57 3.98 5.98
C LEU A 24 11.08 5.12 6.88
N GLN A 25 9.76 5.32 7.01
CA GLN A 25 9.21 6.34 7.92
C GLN A 25 9.38 5.99 9.41
N ASN A 26 9.52 4.71 9.74
CA ASN A 26 9.59 4.23 11.13
C ASN A 26 10.99 3.78 11.57
N GLY A 27 12.03 4.01 10.75
CA GLY A 27 13.41 3.66 11.11
C GLY A 27 13.64 2.16 11.27
N VAL A 28 12.93 1.34 10.49
CA VAL A 28 13.08 -0.12 10.50
C VAL A 28 14.45 -0.51 9.96
N ASP A 29 15.08 -1.50 10.58
CA ASP A 29 16.33 -2.10 10.10
C ASP A 29 16.11 -2.78 8.75
N LEU A 30 16.71 -2.22 7.69
CA LEU A 30 16.57 -2.72 6.33
C LEU A 30 17.14 -4.13 6.16
N GLN A 31 18.12 -4.54 6.99
CA GLN A 31 18.68 -5.90 6.94
C GLN A 31 17.63 -6.95 7.32
N MET A 32 16.69 -6.60 8.20
CA MET A 32 15.57 -7.49 8.55
C MET A 32 14.58 -7.67 7.40
N LEU A 33 14.51 -6.70 6.47
CA LEU A 33 13.61 -6.74 5.33
C LEU A 33 14.16 -7.51 4.13
N GLU A 34 15.48 -7.67 4.02
CA GLU A 34 16.14 -8.35 2.90
C GLU A 34 15.62 -9.77 2.67
N HIS A 35 15.27 -10.50 3.74
CA HIS A 35 14.69 -11.84 3.64
C HIS A 35 13.33 -11.86 2.94
N GLN A 36 12.51 -10.83 3.15
CA GLN A 36 11.15 -10.72 2.63
C GLN A 36 11.14 -9.98 1.27
N TYR A 37 12.07 -9.04 1.09
CA TYR A 37 12.22 -8.17 -0.07
C TYR A 37 13.70 -8.12 -0.49
N PRO A 38 14.19 -9.08 -1.30
CA PRO A 38 15.58 -9.10 -1.69
C PRO A 38 16.01 -7.83 -2.46
N GLY A 39 17.16 -7.26 -2.08
CA GLY A 39 17.73 -6.05 -2.68
C GLY A 39 17.35 -4.74 -2.00
N VAL A 40 16.78 -4.78 -0.78
CA VAL A 40 16.37 -3.57 -0.02
C VAL A 40 17.21 -3.31 1.22
N GLY A 41 18.08 -4.25 1.60
CA GLY A 41 18.91 -4.18 2.81
C GLY A 41 20.00 -3.10 2.78
N ASP A 42 20.27 -2.51 1.61
CA ASP A 42 21.27 -1.47 1.41
C ASP A 42 20.61 -0.05 1.43
N PRO A 43 20.91 0.79 2.44
CA PRO A 43 20.36 2.13 2.56
C PRO A 43 20.68 3.05 1.38
N ASP A 44 21.81 2.84 0.69
CA ASP A 44 22.25 3.72 -0.40
C ASP A 44 21.50 3.43 -1.70
N SER A 45 20.98 2.21 -1.88
CA SER A 45 20.24 1.80 -3.09
C SER A 45 18.73 1.65 -2.88
N VAL A 46 18.26 1.50 -1.63
CA VAL A 46 16.83 1.34 -1.33
C VAL A 46 15.98 2.49 -1.87
N GLY A 47 16.49 3.72 -1.87
CA GLY A 47 15.77 4.88 -2.42
C GLY A 47 15.46 4.76 -3.91
N ALA A 48 16.40 4.24 -4.70
CA ALA A 48 16.20 4.01 -6.14
C ALA A 48 15.24 2.84 -6.40
N TRP A 49 15.28 1.81 -5.55
CA TRP A 49 14.36 0.68 -5.61
C TRP A 49 12.92 1.10 -5.26
N VAL A 50 12.74 1.95 -4.24
CA VAL A 50 11.43 2.45 -3.79
C VAL A 50 10.68 3.12 -4.93
N GLU A 51 11.36 3.98 -5.69
CA GLU A 51 10.81 4.74 -6.81
C GLU A 51 10.68 3.91 -8.10
N SER A 52 11.07 2.63 -8.09
CA SER A 52 11.01 1.76 -9.25
C SER A 52 9.60 1.21 -9.49
N ALA A 53 9.27 0.94 -10.75
CA ALA A 53 8.00 0.30 -11.12
C ALA A 53 7.78 -1.07 -10.46
N GLN A 54 8.84 -1.72 -9.98
CA GLN A 54 8.78 -3.02 -9.30
C GLN A 54 8.14 -2.92 -7.90
N ASN A 55 8.20 -1.76 -7.25
CA ASN A 55 7.63 -1.52 -5.92
C ASN A 55 6.27 -0.79 -5.96
N LEU A 56 5.79 -0.44 -7.15
CA LEU A 56 4.52 0.27 -7.32
C LEU A 56 3.37 -0.71 -7.56
N THR A 57 2.40 -0.70 -6.64
CA THR A 57 1.10 -1.36 -6.89
C THR A 57 0.09 -0.36 -7.40
N TYR A 58 -0.63 -0.76 -8.45
CA TYR A 58 -1.61 0.10 -9.11
C TYR A 58 -3.02 -0.07 -8.54
N TYR A 59 -3.59 1.02 -8.04
CA TYR A 59 -4.95 1.06 -7.53
C TYR A 59 -5.83 2.08 -8.28
N CYS A 60 -7.13 1.79 -8.41
CA CYS A 60 -8.08 2.83 -8.79
C CYS A 60 -8.24 3.83 -7.63
N ARG A 61 -8.63 5.08 -7.91
CA ARG A 61 -8.74 6.16 -6.90
C ARG A 61 -9.49 5.73 -5.64
N TRP A 62 -10.56 4.94 -5.76
CA TRP A 62 -11.32 4.48 -4.60
C TRP A 62 -10.52 3.53 -3.69
N HIS A 63 -9.83 2.53 -4.25
CA HIS A 63 -8.96 1.64 -3.47
C HIS A 63 -7.65 2.29 -3.03
N HIS A 64 -7.32 3.46 -3.57
CA HIS A 64 -6.15 4.22 -3.12
C HIS A 64 -6.48 5.20 -1.99
N ARG A 65 -7.60 5.93 -2.10
CA ARG A 65 -7.93 7.10 -1.26
C ARG A 65 -9.38 7.13 -0.76
N GLY A 66 -10.19 6.12 -1.05
CA GLY A 66 -11.52 5.99 -0.45
C GLY A 66 -11.43 5.61 1.02
N PRO A 67 -12.55 5.53 1.75
CA PRO A 67 -12.59 5.13 3.16
C PRO A 67 -11.87 3.81 3.44
N GLY A 68 -12.00 2.83 2.53
CA GLY A 68 -11.26 1.56 2.56
C GLY A 68 -10.00 1.52 1.69
N GLY A 69 -9.49 2.68 1.29
CA GLY A 69 -8.29 2.79 0.49
C GLY A 69 -7.04 2.53 1.34
N VAL A 70 -5.96 2.09 0.68
CA VAL A 70 -4.69 1.74 1.35
C VAL A 70 -4.03 2.90 2.11
N HIS A 71 -4.43 4.15 1.82
CA HIS A 71 -3.99 5.33 2.58
C HIS A 71 -4.91 5.72 3.76
N CYS A 72 -6.08 5.09 3.89
CA CYS A 72 -7.11 5.50 4.83
C CYS A 72 -7.43 4.42 5.87
N ALA A 73 -7.55 3.16 5.45
CA ALA A 73 -7.85 2.04 6.34
C ALA A 73 -6.60 1.26 6.69
N SER A 74 -6.38 1.06 7.98
CA SER A 74 -5.36 0.16 8.53
C SER A 74 -5.84 -1.30 8.52
N SER A 75 -4.92 -2.24 8.74
CA SER A 75 -5.29 -3.65 8.91
C SER A 75 -6.26 -3.87 10.08
N ALA A 76 -6.16 -3.04 11.14
CA ALA A 76 -7.05 -3.12 12.29
C ALA A 76 -8.49 -2.67 11.95
N ASP A 77 -8.63 -1.70 11.05
CA ASP A 77 -9.96 -1.27 10.56
C ASP A 77 -10.64 -2.41 9.79
N PHE A 78 -9.89 -3.11 8.93
CA PHE A 78 -10.42 -4.25 8.18
C PHE A 78 -10.87 -5.39 9.11
N GLU A 79 -10.09 -5.67 10.15
CA GLU A 79 -10.50 -6.64 11.19
C GLU A 79 -11.75 -6.15 11.94
N GLY A 80 -11.79 -4.86 12.30
CA GLY A 80 -12.90 -4.24 13.01
C GLY A 80 -14.23 -4.29 12.24
N GLU A 81 -14.19 -4.28 10.90
CA GLU A 81 -15.39 -4.34 10.06
C GLU A 81 -16.15 -5.67 10.19
N HIS A 82 -15.49 -6.75 10.61
CA HIS A 82 -16.15 -8.01 10.95
C HIS A 82 -17.10 -7.87 12.16
N PHE A 83 -16.83 -6.90 13.04
CA PHE A 83 -17.57 -6.68 14.28
C PHE A 83 -18.45 -5.44 14.24
N VAL A 84 -18.13 -4.46 13.39
CA VAL A 84 -18.85 -3.20 13.23
C VAL A 84 -19.26 -3.01 11.77
N ARG A 85 -20.56 -3.16 11.50
CA ARG A 85 -21.10 -2.99 10.14
C ARG A 85 -20.91 -1.56 9.64
N GLY A 86 -20.33 -1.42 8.45
CA GLY A 86 -20.10 -0.12 7.82
C GLY A 86 -18.99 0.68 8.49
N LEU A 87 -18.04 0.02 9.16
CA LEU A 87 -16.87 0.69 9.72
C LEU A 87 -16.03 1.35 8.61
N ILE A 88 -15.92 0.70 7.45
CA ILE A 88 -15.18 1.18 6.29
C ILE A 88 -16.17 1.43 5.14
N SER A 89 -16.98 2.49 5.24
CA SER A 89 -17.95 2.86 4.19
C SER A 89 -18.08 4.35 3.98
#